data_AF-A0A023F1H1-F1
#
_entry.id   AF-A0A023F1H1-F1
#
_cell.length_a   1.000
_cell.length_b   1.000
_cell.length_c   1.000
_cell.angle_alpha   90.00
_cell.angle_beta   90.00
_cell.angle_gamma   90.00
#
_symmetry.space_group_name_H-M   'P 1'
#
loop_
_entity.id
_entity.type
_entity.pdbx_description
1 polymer ?
#
loop_
_entity_poly.entity_id
_entity_poly.type
_entity_poly.pdbx_seq_one_letter_code
_entity_poly.pdbx_strand_id
1 'polypeptide(L)'
;MYKPTKIKSISEVENFNFLLELNSEELRSILNDPSKLEELVKDVKQYKDIEKEKELLLVSNRSLAEFNLSKELILLTAKNQLLELSEICDNLYKAVETKYKATTSNRSLSNLESQLSLVQMAAQEMEEESEALAESFLSGSNEIEDFLERFMQKRKRMHLRKVKADKMKEIINEKLNTGRVNAYLPYPQVHPDPTLLPYRPHMYNAGAMNQPY
;
A
#
# COMPACT_ATOMS: atom_id res chain seq x y z
N MET A 1 -1.87 -28.08 -20.37
CA MET A 1 -1.92 -29.50 -19.98
C MET A 1 -0.54 -30.10 -20.18
N TYR A 2 0.30 -30.13 -19.14
CA TYR A 2 1.51 -30.96 -19.18
C TYR A 2 1.04 -32.39 -18.91
N LYS A 3 1.11 -33.25 -19.92
CA LYS A 3 0.92 -34.68 -19.70
C LYS A 3 2.25 -35.19 -19.17
N PRO A 4 2.32 -35.78 -17.97
CA PRO A 4 3.55 -36.46 -17.56
C PRO A 4 3.84 -37.54 -18.59
N THR A 5 4.99 -37.47 -19.27
CA THR A 5 5.49 -38.63 -20.00
C THR A 5 5.70 -39.69 -18.93
N LYS A 6 4.85 -40.72 -18.93
CA LYS A 6 5.14 -41.93 -18.17
C LYS A 6 6.47 -42.42 -18.72
N ILE A 7 7.54 -42.25 -17.95
CA ILE A 7 8.78 -43.00 -18.16
C ILE A 7 8.30 -44.45 -18.12
N LYS A 8 8.23 -45.11 -19.28
CA LYS A 8 7.88 -46.52 -19.33
C LYS A 8 8.83 -47.22 -18.38
N SER A 9 8.30 -48.01 -17.47
CA SER A 9 9.14 -48.77 -16.55
C SER A 9 10.15 -49.55 -17.38
N ILE A 10 11.40 -49.60 -16.89
CA ILE A 10 12.53 -50.34 -17.48
C ILE A 10 12.20 -51.83 -17.71
N SER A 11 11.06 -52.32 -17.20
CA SER A 11 10.53 -53.67 -17.41
C SER A 11 9.97 -53.97 -18.81
N GLU A 12 9.81 -52.98 -19.71
CA GLU A 12 9.30 -53.20 -21.08
C GLU A 12 10.40 -53.15 -22.16
N VAL A 13 11.65 -53.53 -21.86
CA VAL A 13 12.71 -53.66 -22.88
C VAL A 13 12.60 -55.02 -23.58
N GLU A 14 11.53 -55.20 -24.35
CA GLU A 14 11.23 -56.45 -25.07
C GLU A 14 11.94 -56.58 -26.45
N ASN A 15 12.96 -55.79 -26.76
CA ASN A 15 13.57 -55.79 -28.11
C ASN A 15 15.08 -55.98 -28.13
N PHE A 16 15.53 -57.10 -27.56
CA PHE A 16 16.86 -57.66 -27.79
C PHE A 16 16.86 -58.76 -28.86
N ASN A 17 15.87 -58.79 -29.75
CA ASN A 17 15.76 -59.81 -30.81
C ASN A 17 17.00 -59.89 -31.71
N PHE A 18 17.77 -58.81 -31.83
CA PHE A 18 19.05 -58.80 -32.54
C PHE A 18 20.11 -59.72 -31.89
N LEU A 19 20.01 -60.06 -30.60
CA LEU A 19 20.90 -61.02 -29.94
C LEU A 19 20.66 -62.46 -30.41
N LEU A 20 19.48 -62.77 -30.95
CA LEU A 20 19.16 -64.10 -31.49
C LEU A 20 19.78 -64.33 -32.88
N GLU A 21 20.20 -63.26 -33.57
CA GLU A 21 20.81 -63.31 -34.89
C GLU A 21 22.35 -63.45 -34.83
N LEU A 22 22.95 -63.38 -33.63
CA LEU A 22 24.39 -63.44 -33.40
C LEU A 22 24.91 -64.88 -33.21
N ASN A 23 26.14 -65.14 -33.63
CA ASN A 23 26.77 -66.45 -33.46
C ASN A 23 27.38 -66.64 -32.05
N SER A 24 27.73 -67.89 -31.71
CA SER A 24 28.28 -68.27 -30.39
C SER A 24 29.57 -67.55 -29.97
N GLU A 25 30.47 -67.24 -30.92
CA GLU A 25 31.69 -66.46 -30.69
C GLU A 25 31.38 -64.97 -30.49
N GLU A 26 30.43 -64.42 -31.24
CA GLU A 26 29.98 -63.02 -31.09
C GLU A 26 29.29 -62.79 -29.74
N LEU A 27 28.43 -63.72 -29.33
CA LEU A 27 27.78 -63.71 -28.02
C LEU A 27 28.81 -63.86 -26.88
N ARG A 28 29.83 -64.71 -27.04
CA ARG A 28 30.95 -64.82 -26.06
C ARG A 28 31.78 -63.54 -26.01
N SER A 29 32.01 -62.89 -27.14
CA SER A 29 32.72 -61.61 -27.23
C SER A 29 31.96 -60.51 -26.51
N ILE A 30 30.63 -60.46 -26.64
CA ILE A 30 29.76 -59.50 -25.94
C ILE A 30 29.69 -59.82 -24.43
N LEU A 31 29.64 -61.10 -24.05
CA LEU A 31 29.64 -61.51 -22.64
C LEU A 31 30.94 -61.14 -21.91
N ASN A 32 32.07 -61.19 -22.62
CA ASN A 32 33.38 -60.88 -22.06
C ASN A 32 33.71 -59.37 -22.10
N ASP A 33 32.94 -58.56 -22.83
CA ASP A 33 33.16 -57.13 -22.97
C ASP A 33 31.83 -56.35 -22.95
N PRO A 34 31.45 -55.78 -21.78
CA PRO A 34 30.18 -55.08 -21.62
C PRO A 34 30.08 -53.81 -22.47
N SER A 35 31.20 -53.23 -22.92
CA SER A 35 31.19 -52.03 -23.77
C SER A 35 30.62 -52.32 -25.17
N LYS A 36 30.81 -53.54 -25.69
CA LYS A 36 30.22 -53.97 -26.97
C LYS A 36 28.70 -54.12 -26.90
N LEU A 37 28.19 -54.58 -25.75
CA LEU A 37 26.76 -54.64 -25.51
C LEU A 37 26.17 -53.21 -25.48
N GLU A 38 26.86 -52.28 -24.83
CA GLU A 38 26.43 -50.88 -24.74
C GLU A 38 26.37 -50.21 -26.13
N GLU A 39 27.32 -50.51 -27.00
CA GLU A 39 27.35 -50.02 -28.38
C GLU A 39 26.17 -50.57 -29.21
N LEU A 40 25.88 -51.87 -29.11
CA LEU A 40 24.71 -52.47 -29.77
C LEU A 40 23.38 -51.94 -29.21
N VAL A 41 23.31 -51.67 -27.90
CA VAL A 41 22.13 -51.07 -27.25
C VAL A 41 21.88 -49.65 -27.76
N LYS A 42 22.94 -48.87 -28.05
CA LYS A 42 22.80 -47.52 -28.63
C LYS A 42 22.12 -47.54 -30.00
N ASP A 43 22.20 -48.66 -30.72
CA ASP A 43 21.56 -48.82 -32.01
C ASP A 43 20.09 -49.24 -31.97
N VAL A 44 19.61 -49.72 -30.81
CA VAL A 44 18.22 -50.10 -30.60
C VAL A 44 17.32 -48.88 -30.78
N LYS A 45 16.27 -49.04 -31.59
CA LYS A 45 15.31 -47.96 -31.90
C LYS A 45 14.74 -47.29 -30.64
N GLN A 46 14.41 -48.08 -29.62
CA GLN A 46 13.90 -47.58 -28.34
C GLN A 46 14.92 -46.67 -27.62
N TYR A 47 16.21 -47.03 -27.63
CA TYR A 47 17.27 -46.20 -27.05
C TYR A 47 17.40 -44.88 -27.82
N LYS A 48 17.42 -44.93 -29.16
CA LYS A 48 17.46 -43.75 -30.02
C LYS A 48 16.25 -42.83 -29.83
N ASP A 49 15.06 -43.39 -29.65
CA ASP A 49 13.83 -42.63 -29.40
C ASP A 49 13.87 -41.93 -28.03
N ILE A 50 14.38 -42.61 -26.99
CA ILE A 50 14.59 -42.02 -25.66
C ILE A 50 15.66 -40.92 -25.68
N GLU A 51 16.78 -41.15 -26.37
CA GLU A 51 17.85 -40.15 -26.47
C GLU A 51 17.37 -38.89 -27.22
N LYS A 52 16.59 -39.05 -28.28
CA LYS A 52 15.93 -37.92 -28.97
C LYS A 52 14.95 -37.18 -28.07
N GLU A 53 14.15 -37.90 -27.29
CA GLU A 53 13.22 -37.26 -26.35
C GLU A 53 13.99 -36.47 -25.28
N LYS A 54 15.08 -37.04 -24.75
CA LYS A 54 15.98 -36.37 -23.80
C LYS A 54 16.59 -35.11 -24.41
N GLU A 55 17.10 -35.15 -25.64
CA GLU A 55 17.64 -33.97 -26.33
C GLU A 55 16.55 -32.90 -26.51
N LEU A 56 15.35 -33.28 -26.94
CA LEU A 56 14.23 -32.35 -27.11
C LEU A 56 13.83 -31.70 -25.78
N LEU A 57 13.80 -32.47 -24.69
CA LEU A 57 13.54 -31.96 -23.34
C LEU A 57 14.65 -31.02 -22.86
N LEU A 58 15.92 -31.33 -23.13
CA LEU A 58 17.04 -30.46 -22.78
C LEU A 58 16.97 -29.12 -23.53
N VAL A 59 16.69 -29.14 -24.83
CA VAL A 59 16.52 -27.93 -25.64
C VAL A 59 15.32 -27.11 -25.14
N SER A 60 14.20 -27.78 -24.84
CA SER A 60 13.01 -27.13 -24.30
C SER A 60 13.26 -26.50 -22.93
N ASN A 61 13.90 -27.23 -22.01
CA ASN A 61 14.25 -26.72 -20.68
C ASN A 61 15.19 -25.52 -20.77
N ARG A 62 16.21 -25.61 -21.63
CA ARG A 62 17.15 -24.52 -21.87
C ARG A 62 16.44 -23.28 -22.40
N SER A 63 15.57 -23.45 -23.40
CA SER A 63 14.78 -22.34 -23.98
C SER A 63 13.89 -21.68 -22.92
N LEU A 64 13.29 -22.48 -22.05
CA LEU A 64 12.45 -21.97 -20.95
C LEU A 64 13.28 -21.25 -19.89
N ALA A 65 14.47 -21.75 -19.56
CA ALA A 65 15.39 -21.11 -18.63
C ALA A 65 15.87 -19.75 -19.17
N GLU A 66 16.27 -19.70 -20.45
CA GLU A 66 16.67 -18.46 -21.13
C GLU A 66 15.52 -17.45 -21.17
N PHE A 67 14.29 -17.91 -21.46
CA PHE A 67 13.10 -17.06 -21.39
C PHE A 67 12.84 -16.54 -19.97
N ASN A 68 12.92 -17.39 -18.95
CA ASN A 68 12.72 -16.97 -17.55
C ASN A 68 13.77 -15.94 -17.12
N LEU A 69 15.04 -16.14 -17.48
CA LEU A 69 16.12 -15.18 -17.23
C LEU A 69 15.85 -13.84 -17.94
N SER A 70 15.30 -13.86 -19.17
CA SER A 70 14.92 -12.62 -19.87
C SER A 70 13.82 -11.82 -19.15
N LYS A 71 13.00 -12.48 -18.33
CA LYS A 71 11.93 -11.83 -17.54
C LYS A 71 12.43 -11.27 -16.22
N GLU A 72 13.55 -11.76 -15.70
CA GLU A 72 14.10 -11.32 -14.42
C GLU A 72 14.38 -9.82 -14.41
N LEU A 73 15.05 -9.30 -15.46
CA LEU A 73 15.35 -7.88 -15.59
C LEU A 73 14.07 -7.03 -15.57
N ILE A 74 13.05 -7.44 -16.33
CA ILE A 74 11.78 -6.73 -16.44
C ILE A 74 11.06 -6.69 -15.09
N LEU A 75 11.02 -7.83 -14.38
CA LEU A 75 10.42 -7.94 -13.06
C LEU A 75 11.15 -7.06 -12.04
N LEU A 76 12.49 -7.05 -12.08
CA LEU A 76 13.30 -6.25 -11.18
C LEU A 76 13.08 -4.75 -11.43
N THR A 77 13.07 -4.31 -12.68
CA THR A 77 12.78 -2.91 -13.04
C THR A 77 11.37 -2.51 -12.60
N ALA A 78 10.36 -3.32 -12.89
CA ALA A 78 8.97 -3.03 -12.50
C ALA A 78 8.82 -2.98 -10.97
N LYS A 79 9.47 -3.89 -10.25
CA LYS A 79 9.50 -3.89 -8.77
C LYS A 79 10.13 -2.61 -8.23
N ASN A 80 11.24 -2.16 -8.78
CA ASN A 80 11.91 -0.94 -8.35
C ASN A 80 11.04 0.30 -8.61
N GLN A 81 10.40 0.38 -9.78
CA GLN A 81 9.45 1.46 -10.10
C GLN A 81 8.26 1.47 -9.15
N LEU A 82 7.73 0.29 -8.80
CA LEU A 82 6.64 0.17 -7.83
C LEU A 82 7.07 0.66 -6.44
N LEU A 83 8.27 0.30 -5.99
CA LEU A 83 8.81 0.77 -4.71
C LEU A 83 8.97 2.29 -4.69
N GLU A 84 9.56 2.86 -5.74
CA GLU A 84 9.71 4.32 -5.87
C GLU A 84 8.35 5.03 -5.84
N LEU A 85 7.37 4.54 -6.61
CA LEU A 85 6.04 5.12 -6.62
C LEU A 85 5.33 4.98 -5.27
N SER A 86 5.51 3.85 -4.57
CA SER A 86 4.95 3.65 -3.24
C SER A 86 5.53 4.64 -2.23
N GLU A 87 6.84 4.89 -2.28
CA GLU A 87 7.50 5.87 -1.42
C GLU A 87 7.01 7.30 -1.70
N ILE A 88 6.85 7.66 -2.98
CA ILE A 88 6.28 8.95 -3.38
C ILE A 88 4.85 9.08 -2.83
N CYS A 89 4.02 8.05 -2.98
CA CYS A 89 2.65 8.05 -2.47
C CYS A 89 2.61 8.21 -0.94
N ASP A 90 3.47 7.51 -0.20
CA ASP A 90 3.56 7.64 1.26
C ASP A 90 3.99 9.05 1.68
N ASN A 91 4.94 9.64 0.97
CA ASN A 91 5.41 10.99 1.23
C ASN A 91 4.32 12.03 0.95
N LEU A 92 3.59 11.89 -0.17
CA LEU A 92 2.45 12.73 -0.51
C LEU A 92 1.34 12.58 0.52
N TYR A 93 1.03 11.36 0.95
CA TYR A 93 0.03 11.10 1.97
C TYR A 93 0.38 11.80 3.28
N LYS A 94 1.63 11.65 3.77
CA LYS A 94 2.11 12.35 4.97
C LYS A 94 2.04 13.88 4.80
N ALA A 95 2.38 14.41 3.63
CA ALA A 95 2.30 15.85 3.35
C ALA A 95 0.85 16.37 3.37
N VAL A 96 -0.11 15.59 2.86
CA VAL A 96 -1.53 15.93 2.91
C VAL A 96 -2.06 15.81 4.35
N GLU A 97 -1.72 14.73 5.06
CA GLU A 97 -2.17 14.49 6.42
C GLU A 97 -1.68 15.59 7.38
N THR A 98 -0.42 16.02 7.26
CA THR A 98 0.14 17.12 8.06
C THR A 98 -0.57 18.44 7.78
N LYS A 99 -0.80 18.81 6.51
CA LYS A 99 -1.57 20.01 6.13
C LYS A 99 -3.01 19.94 6.63
N TYR A 100 -3.64 18.77 6.55
CA TYR A 100 -4.99 18.54 7.04
C TYR A 100 -5.08 18.71 8.56
N LYS A 101 -4.17 18.09 9.33
CA LYS A 101 -4.10 18.25 10.79
C LYS A 101 -3.87 19.69 11.21
N ALA A 102 -2.95 20.40 10.55
CA ALA A 102 -2.69 21.81 10.82
C ALA A 102 -3.92 22.71 10.56
N THR A 103 -4.67 22.44 9.50
CA THR A 103 -5.85 23.24 9.15
C THR A 103 -7.05 22.91 10.03
N THR A 104 -7.26 21.63 10.34
CA THR A 104 -8.39 21.17 11.16
C THR A 104 -8.23 21.51 12.63
N SER A 105 -7.02 21.45 13.19
CA SER A 105 -6.75 21.87 14.58
C SER A 105 -7.03 23.37 14.79
N ASN A 106 -6.69 24.22 13.81
CA ASN A 106 -6.99 25.64 13.86
C ASN A 106 -8.47 25.98 13.58
N ARG A 107 -9.21 25.08 12.93
CA ARG A 107 -10.61 25.28 12.55
C ARG A 107 -11.59 24.52 13.45
N SER A 108 -11.10 23.80 14.47
CA SER A 108 -11.98 23.01 15.32
C SER A 108 -12.96 23.93 16.02
N LEU A 109 -14.24 23.52 16.04
CA LEU A 109 -15.29 24.26 16.70
C LEU A 109 -14.98 24.45 18.19
N SER A 110 -14.32 23.47 18.80
CA SER A 110 -13.84 23.56 20.19
C SER A 110 -12.84 24.70 20.43
N ASN A 111 -11.98 25.01 19.46
CA ASN A 111 -11.03 26.13 19.57
C ASN A 111 -11.77 27.47 19.47
N LEU A 112 -12.76 27.57 18.57
CA LEU A 112 -13.61 28.76 18.45
C LEU A 112 -14.47 28.98 19.71
N GLU A 113 -15.06 27.93 20.29
CA GLU A 113 -15.81 28.01 21.55
C GLU A 113 -14.91 28.44 22.72
N SER A 114 -13.69 27.90 22.79
CA SER A 114 -12.70 28.29 23.80
C SER A 114 -12.31 29.77 23.66
N GLN A 115 -12.07 30.24 22.43
CA GLN A 115 -11.79 31.64 22.14
C GLN A 115 -12.97 32.56 22.47
N LEU A 116 -14.21 32.14 22.20
CA LEU A 116 -15.41 32.89 22.57
C LEU A 116 -15.49 33.08 24.09
N SER A 117 -15.27 32.00 24.86
CA SER A 117 -15.23 32.03 26.32
C SER A 117 -14.18 33.04 26.82
N LEU A 118 -12.97 33.02 26.24
CA LEU A 118 -11.91 33.97 26.60
C LEU A 118 -12.32 35.43 26.35
N VAL A 119 -12.98 35.73 25.24
CA VAL A 119 -13.46 37.09 24.93
C VAL A 119 -14.56 37.51 25.90
N GLN A 120 -15.46 36.60 26.29
CA GLN A 120 -16.51 36.86 27.27
C GLN A 120 -15.92 37.13 28.65
N MET A 121 -14.97 36.32 29.11
CA MET A 121 -14.24 36.55 30.36
C MET A 121 -13.55 37.92 30.36
N ALA A 122 -12.83 38.27 29.28
CA ALA A 122 -12.18 39.56 29.15
C ALA A 122 -13.16 40.74 28.99
N ALA A 123 -14.44 40.50 28.68
CA ALA A 123 -15.48 41.53 28.70
C ALA A 123 -16.02 41.72 30.12
N GLN A 124 -16.24 40.62 30.85
CA GLN A 124 -16.68 40.59 32.24
C GLN A 124 -15.62 41.23 33.17
N GLU A 125 -14.34 40.90 33.00
CA GLU A 125 -13.24 41.51 33.75
C GLU A 125 -13.24 43.03 33.60
N MET A 126 -13.41 43.56 32.38
CA MET A 126 -13.47 45.01 32.15
C MET A 126 -14.74 45.64 32.71
N GLU A 127 -15.83 44.87 32.84
CA GLU A 127 -17.07 45.30 33.48
C GLU A 127 -16.85 45.46 34.98
N GLU A 128 -16.32 44.43 35.65
CA GLU A 128 -15.95 44.43 37.07
C GLU A 128 -14.94 45.56 37.38
N GLU A 129 -13.90 45.73 36.57
CA GLU A 129 -12.94 46.84 36.73
C GLU A 129 -13.60 48.22 36.54
N SER A 130 -14.58 48.33 35.65
CA SER A 130 -15.31 49.59 35.45
C SER A 130 -16.27 49.89 36.62
N GLU A 131 -16.83 48.86 37.24
CA GLU A 131 -17.66 48.97 38.45
C GLU A 131 -16.82 49.37 39.65
N ALA A 132 -15.65 48.74 39.85
CA ALA A 132 -14.71 49.12 40.90
C ALA A 132 -14.25 50.59 40.78
N LEU A 133 -14.02 51.08 39.55
CA LEU A 133 -13.74 52.50 39.32
C LEU A 133 -14.91 53.40 39.70
N ALA A 134 -16.15 52.99 39.40
CA ALA A 134 -17.34 53.74 39.76
C ALA A 134 -17.54 53.81 41.28
N GLU A 135 -17.36 52.69 41.99
CA GLU A 135 -17.44 52.65 43.45
C GLU A 135 -16.37 53.53 44.10
N SER A 136 -15.13 53.46 43.61
CA SER A 136 -14.02 54.28 44.10
C SER A 136 -14.22 55.79 43.86
N PHE A 137 -14.89 56.16 42.78
CA PHE A 137 -15.28 57.55 42.55
C PHE A 137 -16.39 57.99 43.53
N LEU A 138 -17.41 57.16 43.75
CA LEU A 138 -18.49 57.45 44.69
C LEU A 138 -18.02 57.56 46.16
N SER A 139 -16.93 56.87 46.52
CA SER A 139 -16.28 57.03 47.83
C SER A 139 -15.41 58.28 47.95
N GLY A 140 -15.29 59.09 46.89
CA GLY A 140 -14.48 60.32 46.87
C GLY A 140 -12.98 60.10 46.69
N SER A 141 -12.55 58.91 46.25
CA SER A 141 -11.12 58.55 46.15
C SER A 141 -10.46 59.01 44.84
N ASN A 142 -11.24 59.39 43.82
CA ASN A 142 -10.75 59.78 42.50
C ASN A 142 -11.31 61.16 42.08
N GLU A 143 -10.48 61.95 41.39
CA GLU A 143 -10.91 63.19 40.74
C GLU A 143 -11.81 62.88 39.52
N ILE A 144 -12.70 63.81 39.19
CA ILE A 144 -13.75 63.60 38.19
C ILE A 144 -13.17 63.41 36.78
N GLU A 145 -12.13 64.15 36.43
CA GLU A 145 -11.45 64.06 35.13
C GLU A 145 -10.78 62.70 34.92
N ASP A 146 -10.04 62.19 35.93
CA ASP A 146 -9.36 60.88 35.87
C ASP A 146 -10.36 59.72 35.85
N PHE A 147 -11.46 59.84 36.61
CA PHE A 147 -12.56 58.89 36.57
C PHE A 147 -13.18 58.81 35.16
N LEU A 148 -13.54 59.95 34.58
CA LEU A 148 -14.17 60.03 33.26
C LEU A 148 -13.30 59.38 32.18
N GLU A 149 -12.00 59.68 32.16
CA GLU A 149 -11.07 59.12 31.16
C GLU A 149 -11.01 57.59 31.26
N ARG A 150 -10.74 57.06 32.46
CA ARG A 150 -10.54 55.61 32.67
C ARG A 150 -11.83 54.83 32.53
N PHE A 151 -12.93 55.32 33.10
CA PHE A 151 -14.23 54.66 33.04
C PHE A 151 -14.75 54.56 31.61
N MET A 152 -14.68 55.66 30.84
CA MET A 152 -15.09 55.66 29.43
C MET A 152 -14.23 54.70 28.60
N GLN A 153 -12.90 54.67 28.84
CA GLN A 153 -12.01 53.76 28.14
C GLN A 153 -12.36 52.29 28.44
N LYS A 154 -12.60 51.92 29.70
CA LYS A 154 -12.99 50.56 30.09
C LYS A 154 -14.36 50.16 29.54
N ARG A 155 -15.39 51.01 29.69
CA ARG A 155 -16.74 50.74 29.15
C ARG A 155 -16.73 50.62 27.62
N LYS A 156 -15.97 51.46 26.91
CA LYS A 156 -15.79 51.36 25.46
C LYS A 156 -15.18 50.01 25.06
N ARG A 157 -14.13 49.55 25.76
CA ARG A 157 -13.50 48.24 25.50
C ARG A 157 -14.44 47.08 25.85
N MET A 158 -15.14 47.15 26.98
CA MET A 158 -16.13 46.15 27.39
C MET A 158 -17.25 45.99 26.35
N HIS A 159 -17.90 47.09 25.95
CA HIS A 159 -18.97 47.02 24.95
C HIS A 159 -18.47 46.50 23.59
N LEU A 160 -17.26 46.92 23.17
CA LEU A 160 -16.66 46.39 21.94
C LEU A 160 -16.42 44.87 22.01
N ARG A 161 -15.98 44.36 23.17
CA ARG A 161 -15.77 42.92 23.37
C ARG A 161 -17.10 42.16 23.43
N LYS A 162 -18.14 42.70 24.08
CA LYS A 162 -19.50 42.12 24.08
C LYS A 162 -20.04 41.96 22.65
N VAL A 163 -19.97 43.01 21.84
CA VAL A 163 -20.40 42.96 20.42
C VAL A 163 -19.57 41.94 19.62
N LYS A 164 -18.26 41.86 19.85
CA LYS A 164 -17.40 40.86 19.20
C LYS A 164 -17.76 39.43 19.61
N ALA A 165 -18.06 39.20 20.89
CA ALA A 165 -18.50 37.90 21.39
C ALA A 165 -19.85 37.49 20.76
N ASP A 166 -20.81 38.41 20.67
CA ASP A 166 -22.11 38.16 20.03
C ASP A 166 -21.95 37.79 18.55
N LYS A 167 -21.12 38.55 17.80
CA LYS A 167 -20.83 38.22 16.40
C LYS A 167 -20.07 36.92 16.23
N MET A 168 -19.15 36.60 17.12
CA MET A 168 -18.44 35.33 17.09
C MET A 168 -19.39 34.15 17.37
N LYS A 169 -20.35 34.30 18.27
CA LYS A 169 -21.40 33.32 18.55
C LYS A 169 -22.31 33.09 17.33
N GLU A 170 -22.69 34.15 16.61
CA GLU A 170 -23.42 34.04 15.34
C GLU A 170 -22.63 33.20 14.31
N ILE A 171 -21.35 33.50 14.11
CA ILE A 171 -20.47 32.77 13.17
C ILE A 171 -20.33 31.29 13.55
N ILE A 172 -20.21 30.97 14.84
CA ILE A 172 -20.12 29.58 15.32
C ILE A 172 -21.41 28.83 15.00
N ASN A 173 -22.57 29.45 15.26
CA ASN A 173 -23.88 28.85 14.97
C ASN A 173 -24.10 28.63 13.47
N GLU A 174 -23.69 29.58 12.62
CA GLU A 174 -23.74 29.43 11.16
C GLU A 174 -22.90 28.25 10.67
N LYS A 175 -21.68 28.09 11.21
CA LYS A 175 -20.80 26.96 10.88
C LYS A 175 -21.38 25.61 11.29
N LEU A 176 -22.02 25.53 12.47
CA LEU A 176 -22.72 24.32 12.91
C LEU A 176 -23.87 23.97 11.97
N ASN A 177 -24.61 24.97 11.50
CA ASN A 177 -25.72 24.77 10.57
C ASN A 177 -25.25 24.37 9.17
N THR A 178 -24.18 24.97 8.63
CA THR A 178 -23.61 24.58 7.33
C THR A 178 -22.92 23.22 7.36
N GLY A 179 -22.31 22.83 8.49
CA GLY A 179 -21.72 21.50 8.69
C GLY A 179 -22.76 20.36 8.60
N ARG A 180 -24.02 20.62 8.97
CA ARG A 180 -25.13 19.65 8.83
C ARG A 180 -25.58 19.45 7.38
N VAL A 181 -25.41 20.45 6.50
CA VAL A 181 -25.81 20.34 5.09
C VAL A 181 -24.74 19.60 4.27
N ASN A 182 -23.46 19.69 4.64
CA ASN A 182 -22.34 19.04 3.94
C ASN A 182 -22.09 17.56 4.35
N ALA A 183 -22.83 17.02 5.31
CA ALA A 183 -22.78 15.59 5.64
C ALA A 183 -23.34 14.67 4.52
N TYR A 184 -23.91 15.26 3.47
CA TYR A 184 -24.44 14.58 2.28
C TYR A 184 -23.56 14.71 1.03
N LEU A 185 -22.28 15.09 1.16
CA LEU A 185 -21.37 14.97 0.02
C LEU A 185 -20.96 13.49 -0.14
N PRO A 186 -21.22 12.87 -1.30
CA PRO A 186 -20.78 11.52 -1.55
C PRO A 186 -19.25 11.53 -1.53
N TYR A 187 -18.66 10.68 -0.69
CA TYR A 187 -17.26 10.32 -0.82
C TYR A 187 -16.97 10.01 -2.30
N PRO A 188 -15.88 10.50 -2.89
CA PRO A 188 -15.48 10.07 -4.21
C PRO A 188 -15.27 8.56 -4.14
N GLN A 189 -16.28 7.82 -4.62
CA GLN A 189 -16.17 6.40 -4.86
C GLN A 189 -15.06 6.29 -5.89
N VAL A 190 -13.88 5.86 -5.46
CA VAL A 190 -12.85 5.36 -6.35
C VAL A 190 -13.46 4.08 -6.91
N HIS A 191 -14.26 4.23 -7.97
CA HIS A 191 -14.71 3.10 -8.75
C HIS A 191 -13.42 2.49 -9.32
N PRO A 192 -13.11 1.22 -8.98
CA PRO A 192 -12.05 0.53 -9.69
C PRO A 192 -12.48 0.51 -11.16
N ASP A 193 -11.65 1.09 -12.02
CA ASP A 193 -11.82 1.06 -13.45
C ASP A 193 -12.11 -0.39 -13.89
N PRO A 194 -13.26 -0.69 -14.50
CA PRO A 194 -13.60 -2.05 -14.92
C PRO A 194 -12.68 -2.58 -16.03
N THR A 195 -11.81 -1.75 -16.60
CA THR A 195 -10.76 -2.17 -17.54
C THR A 195 -9.48 -2.63 -16.84
N LEU A 196 -9.28 -2.28 -15.57
CA LEU A 196 -8.25 -2.86 -14.72
C LEU A 196 -8.82 -4.13 -14.09
N LEU A 197 -8.83 -5.21 -14.88
CA LEU A 197 -8.93 -6.55 -14.32
C LEU A 197 -8.00 -6.63 -13.10
N PRO A 198 -8.47 -7.10 -11.93
CA PRO A 198 -7.56 -7.37 -10.84
C PRO A 198 -6.47 -8.24 -11.43
N TYR A 199 -5.21 -7.78 -11.33
CA TYR A 199 -4.06 -8.58 -11.71
C TYR A 199 -4.16 -9.84 -10.87
N ARG A 200 -4.80 -10.87 -11.43
CA ARG A 200 -4.89 -12.18 -10.85
C ARG A 200 -3.45 -12.64 -10.99
N PRO A 201 -2.67 -12.75 -9.89
CA PRO A 201 -1.34 -13.28 -10.00
C PRO A 201 -1.55 -14.62 -10.68
N HIS A 202 -0.96 -14.81 -11.86
CA HIS A 202 -0.95 -16.11 -12.46
C HIS A 202 -0.18 -16.93 -11.42
N MET A 203 -0.93 -17.70 -10.63
CA MET A 203 -0.38 -18.56 -9.62
C MET A 203 0.57 -19.45 -10.41
N TYR A 204 1.87 -19.18 -10.30
CA TYR A 204 2.87 -20.17 -10.60
C TYR A 204 2.42 -21.37 -9.77
N ASN A 205 1.94 -22.39 -10.46
CA ASN A 205 1.69 -23.68 -9.86
C ASN A 205 3.09 -24.20 -9.53
N ALA A 206 3.61 -23.76 -8.39
CA ALA A 206 4.76 -24.33 -7.72
C ALA A 206 4.32 -25.74 -7.34
N GLY A 207 4.50 -26.67 -8.28
CA GLY A 207 4.42 -28.09 -8.00
C GLY A 207 5.38 -28.36 -6.86
N ALA A 208 4.78 -28.64 -5.70
CA ALA A 208 5.36 -29.21 -4.49
C ALA A 208 6.89 -29.17 -4.43
N MET A 209 7.41 -28.19 -3.70
CA MET A 209 8.63 -28.41 -2.92
C MET A 209 8.40 -29.65 -2.03
N ASN A 210 8.82 -30.82 -2.49
CA ASN A 210 9.21 -31.89 -1.59
C ASN A 210 10.65 -31.61 -1.18
N GLN A 211 10.79 -30.92 -0.06
CA GLN A 211 12.01 -30.89 0.74
C GLN A 211 12.22 -32.30 1.34
N PRO A 212 13.46 -32.82 1.35
CA PRO A 212 13.78 -34.09 2.00
C PRO A 212 13.93 -33.90 3.51
N TYR A 213 13.17 -34.68 4.28
CA TYR A 213 13.61 -35.31 5.54
C TYR A 213 13.04 -36.72 5.58
#